data_AF-A0A8S3XI16-F1
#
_entry.id   AF-A0A8S3XI16-F1
#
_cell.length_a   1.000
_cell.length_b   1.000
_cell.length_c   1.000
_cell.angle_alpha   90.00
_cell.angle_beta   90.00
_cell.angle_gamma   90.00
#
_symmetry.space_group_name_H-M   'P 1'
#
loop_
_entity.id
_entity.type
_entity.pdbx_description
1 polymer ?
#
loop_
_entity_poly.entity_id
_entity_poly.type
_entity_poly.pdbx_seq_one_letter_code
_entity_poly.pdbx_strand_id
1 'polypeptide(L)'
;MATGGNRICSVVACSGDTIDTCGKRFPNFEQNTTGIFEELSIIATVPTPVIDTYLKAADSTFYPVSLDIKIMPLEPQDYTFTLENSNNMRVTTYNFTLNKQNSDLYSFAVWGRVFGTDGEEASPPVKDGSNPSFTGNLSTFLLIPFIAAIMQ
;
A
#
# COMPACT_ATOMS: atom_id res chain seq x y z
N MET A 1 -7.61 -23.70 -3.05
CA MET A 1 -7.48 -22.29 -2.59
C MET A 1 -6.90 -21.51 -3.75
N ALA A 2 -7.55 -20.44 -4.19
CA ALA A 2 -6.98 -19.59 -5.24
C ALA A 2 -5.98 -18.63 -4.58
N THR A 3 -4.69 -18.73 -4.95
CA THR A 3 -3.68 -17.75 -4.54
C THR A 3 -3.58 -16.68 -5.62
N GLY A 4 -3.47 -15.43 -5.20
CA GLY A 4 -3.31 -14.29 -6.10
C GLY A 4 -2.05 -13.53 -5.74
N GLY A 5 -1.27 -13.16 -6.75
CA GLY A 5 -0.12 -12.28 -6.63
C GLY A 5 -0.56 -10.89 -6.23
N ASN A 6 -0.42 -10.57 -4.95
CA ASN A 6 -0.75 -9.27 -4.40
C ASN A 6 0.53 -8.58 -3.89
N ARG A 7 0.65 -7.29 -4.17
CA ARG A 7 1.69 -6.40 -3.64
C ARG A 7 0.98 -5.22 -3.02
N ILE A 8 1.30 -4.88 -1.78
CA ILE A 8 0.66 -3.78 -1.07
C ILE A 8 1.70 -2.98 -0.30
N CYS A 9 1.61 -1.66 -0.39
CA CYS A 9 2.24 -0.74 0.54
C CYS A 9 1.12 0.10 1.14
N SER A 10 0.94 0.04 2.45
CA SER A 10 -0.24 0.62 3.10
C SER A 10 0.05 1.14 4.50
N VAL A 11 -0.59 2.25 4.84
CA VAL A 11 -0.89 2.66 6.20
C VAL A 11 -2.31 2.21 6.51
N VAL A 12 -2.50 1.53 7.64
CA VAL A 12 -3.79 0.95 8.05
C VAL A 12 -3.99 1.12 9.54
N ALA A 13 -5.22 1.44 9.93
CA ALA A 13 -5.60 1.53 11.33
C ALA A 13 -5.74 0.13 11.96
N CYS A 14 -5.38 0.04 13.24
CA CYS A 14 -5.49 -1.18 14.04
C CYS A 14 -6.52 -0.95 15.15
N SER A 15 -7.30 -1.98 15.47
CA SER A 15 -8.28 -1.90 16.57
C SER A 15 -7.67 -2.15 17.95
N GLY A 16 -6.37 -2.42 18.02
CA GLY A 16 -5.60 -2.63 19.24
C GLY A 16 -4.11 -2.53 18.95
N ASP A 17 -3.29 -2.92 19.92
CA ASP A 17 -1.84 -2.68 19.90
C ASP A 17 -1.03 -3.80 19.20
N THR A 18 -1.69 -4.87 18.76
CA THR A 18 -1.05 -6.03 18.15
C THR A 18 -1.31 -6.08 16.64
N ILE A 19 -0.33 -6.56 15.86
CA ILE A 19 -0.41 -6.58 14.39
C ILE A 19 -1.63 -7.35 13.85
N ASP A 20 -2.08 -8.37 14.58
CA ASP A 20 -3.24 -9.17 14.20
C ASP A 20 -4.56 -8.37 14.27
N THR A 21 -4.57 -7.21 14.95
CA THR A 21 -5.73 -6.31 15.02
C THR A 21 -5.76 -5.28 13.88
N CYS A 22 -4.67 -5.18 13.11
CA CYS A 22 -4.57 -4.26 11.97
C CYS A 22 -5.35 -4.77 10.76
N GLY A 23 -5.98 -3.85 10.02
CA GLY A 23 -6.76 -4.19 8.83
C GLY A 23 -8.05 -5.00 9.10
N LYS A 24 -8.41 -5.19 10.37
CA LYS A 24 -9.72 -5.69 10.76
C LYS A 24 -10.74 -4.57 10.72
N ARG A 25 -11.99 -4.91 10.41
CA ARG A 25 -13.10 -3.95 10.46
C ARG A 25 -13.39 -3.58 11.90
N PHE A 26 -13.44 -2.27 12.18
CA PHE A 26 -13.86 -1.77 13.49
C PHE A 26 -15.32 -2.18 13.76
N PRO A 27 -15.64 -2.75 14.94
CA PRO A 27 -16.98 -3.22 15.25
C PRO A 27 -17.98 -2.07 15.40
N ASN A 28 -17.52 -0.92 15.90
CA ASN A 28 -18.28 0.31 16.04
C ASN A 28 -17.51 1.46 15.40
N PHE A 29 -18.23 2.50 14.98
CA PHE A 29 -17.63 3.76 14.58
C PHE A 29 -17.07 4.48 15.81
N GLU A 30 -15.78 4.79 15.80
CA GLU A 30 -15.12 5.54 16.86
C GLU A 30 -14.35 6.72 16.27
N GLN A 31 -14.74 7.94 16.66
CA GLN A 31 -14.06 9.17 16.28
C GLN A 31 -12.70 9.26 16.98
N ASN A 32 -11.68 9.81 16.31
CA ASN A 32 -10.31 9.96 16.84
C ASN A 32 -9.57 8.63 17.09
N THR A 33 -9.96 7.53 16.45
CA THR A 33 -9.21 6.26 16.50
C THR A 33 -8.09 6.17 15.46
N THR A 34 -8.00 7.19 14.60
CA THR A 34 -7.02 7.26 13.53
C THR A 34 -5.98 8.32 13.85
N GLY A 35 -4.74 8.08 13.42
CA GLY A 35 -3.68 9.08 13.50
C GLY A 35 -4.03 10.29 12.63
N ILE A 36 -3.70 11.48 13.13
CA ILE A 36 -3.77 12.72 12.36
C ILE A 36 -2.46 12.85 11.59
N PHE A 37 -2.53 12.95 10.27
CA PHE A 37 -1.37 13.10 9.40
C PHE A 37 -1.21 14.56 8.96
N GLU A 38 -0.05 15.15 9.25
CA GLU A 38 0.38 16.43 8.66
C GLU A 38 0.84 16.22 7.21
N GLU A 39 1.58 15.13 6.97
CA GLU A 39 2.04 14.69 5.66
C GLU A 39 1.95 13.17 5.59
N LEU A 40 1.41 12.66 4.48
CA LEU A 40 1.38 11.23 4.19
C LEU A 40 1.61 11.01 2.69
N SER A 41 2.68 10.29 2.36
CA SER A 41 2.99 9.89 0.99
C SER A 41 3.47 8.43 0.98
N ILE A 42 2.98 7.68 -0.01
CA ILE A 42 3.44 6.34 -0.31
C ILE A 42 4.11 6.37 -1.69
N ILE A 43 5.39 6.02 -1.71
CA ILE A 43 6.17 5.85 -2.93
C ILE A 43 6.38 4.35 -3.15
N ALA A 44 5.73 3.80 -4.17
CA ALA A 44 5.86 2.41 -4.56
C ALA A 44 6.64 2.29 -5.86
N THR A 45 7.84 1.72 -5.78
CA THR A 45 8.73 1.48 -6.91
C THR A 45 8.64 0.02 -7.33
N VAL A 46 8.14 -0.25 -8.53
CA VAL A 46 7.86 -1.61 -9.00
C VAL A 46 8.34 -1.81 -10.44
N PRO A 47 8.56 -3.06 -10.89
CA PRO A 47 8.87 -3.32 -12.30
C PRO A 47 7.78 -2.77 -13.22
N THR A 48 8.19 -2.18 -14.35
CA THR A 48 7.24 -1.69 -15.35
C THR A 48 6.45 -2.87 -15.94
N PRO A 49 5.10 -2.80 -15.97
CA PRO A 49 4.28 -3.89 -16.49
C PRO A 49 4.63 -4.26 -17.93
N VAL A 50 4.70 -5.55 -18.22
CA VAL A 50 4.92 -6.09 -19.56
C VAL A 50 3.58 -6.45 -20.17
N ILE A 51 3.37 -6.08 -21.44
CA ILE A 51 2.17 -6.45 -22.18
C ILE A 51 2.34 -7.87 -22.72
N ASP A 52 1.47 -8.78 -22.28
CA ASP A 52 1.30 -10.08 -22.90
C ASP A 52 0.63 -9.90 -24.26
N THR A 53 1.35 -10.28 -25.33
CA THR A 53 0.88 -10.09 -26.71
C THR A 53 -0.28 -11.01 -27.11
N TYR A 54 -0.43 -12.16 -26.45
CA TYR A 54 -1.50 -13.11 -26.70
C TYR A 54 -2.80 -12.65 -26.03
N LEU A 55 -2.72 -12.23 -24.76
CA LEU A 55 -3.85 -11.76 -23.98
C LEU A 55 -4.19 -10.29 -24.21
N LYS A 56 -3.27 -9.52 -24.83
CA LYS A 56 -3.36 -8.06 -25.01
C LYS A 56 -3.59 -7.33 -23.68
N ALA A 57 -2.94 -7.80 -22.62
CA ALA A 57 -3.12 -7.31 -21.26
C ALA A 57 -1.77 -7.13 -20.56
N ALA A 58 -1.72 -6.23 -19.58
CA ALA A 58 -0.54 -6.07 -18.73
C ALA A 58 -0.43 -7.22 -17.71
N ASP A 59 0.79 -7.67 -17.44
CA ASP A 59 1.10 -8.71 -16.44
C ASP A 59 0.95 -8.24 -14.98
N SER A 60 0.80 -6.94 -14.76
CA SER A 60 0.64 -6.33 -13.44
C SER A 60 -0.09 -4.99 -13.52
N THR A 61 -0.72 -4.60 -12.41
CA THR A 61 -1.44 -3.34 -12.29
C THR A 61 -1.48 -2.86 -10.84
N PHE A 62 -1.48 -1.55 -10.60
CA PHE A 62 -1.44 -0.93 -9.28
C PHE A 62 -2.44 0.21 -9.19
N TYR A 63 -3.11 0.33 -8.06
CA TYR A 63 -4.19 1.28 -7.80
C TYR A 63 -3.98 2.00 -6.46
N PRO A 64 -4.30 3.30 -6.37
CA PRO A 64 -4.42 3.99 -5.10
C PRO A 64 -5.71 3.53 -4.42
N VAL A 65 -5.60 3.18 -3.15
CA VAL A 65 -6.73 2.77 -2.31
C VAL A 65 -6.71 3.65 -1.08
N SER A 66 -7.81 4.35 -0.83
CA SER A 66 -7.99 5.17 0.37
C SER A 66 -9.36 4.89 0.99
N LEU A 67 -9.43 5.01 2.31
CA LEU A 67 -10.64 4.80 3.07
C LEU A 67 -10.67 5.73 4.29
N ASP A 68 -11.69 6.57 4.36
CA ASP A 68 -11.98 7.40 5.52
C ASP A 68 -12.69 6.61 6.63
N ILE A 69 -12.88 7.25 7.79
CA ILE A 69 -13.60 6.65 8.93
C ILE A 69 -15.08 6.36 8.67
N LYS A 70 -15.66 6.89 7.57
CA LYS A 70 -17.03 6.62 7.13
C LYS A 70 -17.09 5.46 6.12
N ILE A 71 -15.97 4.80 5.87
CA ILE A 71 -15.85 3.72 4.87
C ILE A 71 -16.14 4.26 3.46
N MET A 72 -15.72 5.49 3.19
CA MET A 72 -15.82 6.14 1.89
C MET A 72 -14.42 6.37 1.32
N PRO A 73 -14.27 6.28 -0.02
CA PRO A 73 -13.02 6.69 -0.65
C PRO A 73 -12.80 8.19 -0.46
N LEU A 74 -11.53 8.61 -0.44
CA LEU A 74 -11.21 10.03 -0.44
C LEU A 74 -11.67 10.70 -1.73
N GLU A 75 -12.04 11.97 -1.62
CA GLU A 75 -12.39 12.77 -2.78
C GLU A 75 -11.15 13.02 -3.66
N PRO A 76 -11.28 13.12 -5.00
CA PRO A 76 -10.14 13.30 -5.89
C PRO A 76 -9.28 14.54 -5.61
N GLN A 77 -9.84 15.57 -4.97
CA GLN A 77 -9.11 16.76 -4.53
C GLN A 77 -8.23 16.53 -3.29
N ASP A 78 -8.55 15.53 -2.48
CA ASP A 78 -7.91 15.29 -1.18
C ASP A 78 -6.61 14.49 -1.32
N TYR A 79 -6.29 13.99 -2.52
CA TYR A 79 -5.07 13.25 -2.80
C TYR A 79 -4.50 13.53 -4.19
N THR A 80 -3.22 13.23 -4.35
CA THR A 80 -2.53 13.24 -5.63
C THR A 80 -1.97 11.84 -5.90
N PHE A 81 -2.23 11.30 -7.09
CA PHE A 81 -1.66 10.04 -7.53
C PHE A 81 -0.96 10.22 -8.87
N THR A 82 0.36 10.06 -8.90
CA THR A 82 1.17 10.20 -10.11
C THR A 82 1.92 8.91 -10.44
N LEU A 83 2.13 8.73 -11.74
CA LEU A 83 2.86 7.62 -12.32
C LEU A 83 4.08 8.17 -13.05
N GLU A 84 5.26 7.71 -12.67
CA GLU A 84 6.51 8.06 -13.34
C GLU A 84 7.18 6.80 -13.89
N ASN A 85 7.34 6.74 -15.21
CA ASN A 85 8.03 5.63 -15.86
C ASN A 85 9.50 6.00 -16.09
N SER A 86 10.42 5.24 -15.50
CA SER A 86 11.84 5.36 -15.77
C SER A 86 12.23 4.47 -16.95
N ASN A 87 12.27 5.07 -18.15
CA ASN A 87 12.61 4.38 -19.40
C ASN A 87 13.99 3.69 -19.35
N ASN A 88 14.92 4.23 -18.55
CA ASN A 88 16.28 3.70 -18.44
C ASN A 88 16.39 2.50 -17.50
N MET A 89 15.43 2.31 -16.58
CA MET A 89 15.50 1.31 -15.51
C MET A 89 14.43 0.23 -15.58
N ARG A 90 13.45 0.32 -16.50
CA ARG A 90 12.26 -0.59 -16.54
C ARG A 90 11.52 -0.65 -15.20
N VAL A 91 11.45 0.50 -14.54
CA VAL A 91 10.82 0.68 -13.25
C VAL A 91 9.75 1.75 -13.40
N THR A 92 8.62 1.50 -12.78
CA THR A 92 7.51 2.44 -12.66
C THR A 92 7.38 2.82 -11.19
N THR A 93 7.39 4.12 -10.94
CA THR A 93 7.21 4.70 -9.61
C THR A 93 5.80 5.25 -9.50
N TYR A 94 5.06 4.77 -8.50
CA TYR A 94 3.75 5.27 -8.13
C TYR A 94 3.91 6.15 -6.90
N ASN A 95 3.50 7.41 -7.00
CA ASN A 95 3.51 8.34 -5.88
C ASN A 95 2.08 8.66 -5.50
N PHE A 96 1.69 8.30 -4.28
CA PHE A 96 0.36 8.55 -3.73
C PHE A 96 0.49 9.44 -2.49
N THR A 97 0.04 10.69 -2.60
CA THR A 97 0.20 11.71 -1.56
C THR A 97 -1.15 12.23 -1.11
N LEU A 98 -1.32 12.36 0.21
CA LEU A 98 -2.47 13.01 0.82
C LEU A 98 -2.27 14.54 0.77
N ASN A 99 -3.18 15.25 0.12
CA ASN A 99 -3.13 16.71 0.03
C ASN A 99 -3.79 17.38 1.24
N LYS A 100 -4.79 16.71 1.83
CA LYS A 100 -5.59 17.25 2.93
C LYS A 100 -5.00 16.87 4.28
N GLN A 101 -4.51 17.89 4.97
CA GLN A 101 -4.04 17.78 6.35
C GLN A 101 -5.21 17.40 7.29
N ASN A 102 -4.91 16.61 8.32
CA ASN A 102 -5.87 16.17 9.33
C ASN A 102 -7.04 15.34 8.80
N SER A 103 -6.77 14.45 7.84
CA SER A 103 -7.76 13.48 7.39
C SER A 103 -7.77 12.26 8.32
N ASP A 104 -8.95 11.90 8.83
CA ASP A 104 -9.16 10.66 9.58
C ASP A 104 -9.25 9.47 8.60
N LEU A 105 -8.22 8.62 8.59
CA LEU A 105 -8.07 7.55 7.61
C LEU A 105 -8.01 6.17 8.28
N TYR A 106 -8.86 5.25 7.81
CA TYR A 106 -8.71 3.84 8.14
C TYR A 106 -7.65 3.15 7.28
N SER A 107 -7.52 3.57 6.02
CA SER A 107 -6.51 3.02 5.14
C SER A 107 -6.05 4.02 4.09
N PHE A 108 -4.76 3.98 3.79
CA PHE A 108 -4.14 4.70 2.70
C PHE A 108 -3.06 3.80 2.10
N ALA A 109 -3.23 3.36 0.85
CA ALA A 109 -2.44 2.30 0.28
C ALA A 109 -2.25 2.43 -1.23
N VAL A 110 -1.15 1.87 -1.72
CA VAL A 110 -1.00 1.45 -3.11
C VAL A 110 -1.12 -0.07 -3.14
N TRP A 111 -2.18 -0.56 -3.76
CA TRP A 111 -2.45 -1.99 -3.91
C TRP A 111 -2.24 -2.40 -5.36
N GLY A 112 -1.50 -3.48 -5.57
CA GLY A 112 -1.24 -4.02 -6.89
C GLY A 112 -1.43 -5.51 -7.00
N ARG A 113 -1.70 -5.92 -8.24
CA ARG A 113 -1.81 -7.30 -8.69
C ARG A 113 -0.66 -7.62 -9.63
N VAL A 114 -0.05 -8.78 -9.42
CA VAL A 114 0.98 -9.35 -10.31
C VAL A 114 0.46 -10.71 -10.77
N PHE A 115 -0.13 -10.73 -11.96
CA PHE A 115 -0.86 -11.90 -12.47
C PHE A 115 0.07 -13.09 -12.73
N GLY A 116 1.35 -12.83 -13.06
CA GLY A 116 2.35 -13.89 -13.27
C GLY A 116 2.66 -14.72 -12.02
N THR A 117 2.34 -14.22 -10.83
CA THR A 117 2.54 -14.92 -9.54
C THR A 117 1.24 -15.52 -8.98
N ASP A 118 0.14 -15.48 -9.75
CA ASP A 118 -1.09 -16.17 -9.37
C ASP A 118 -0.83 -17.70 -9.38
N GLY A 119 -1.29 -18.42 -8.35
CA GLY A 119 -1.02 -19.85 -8.19
C GLY A 119 0.25 -20.22 -7.42
N GLU A 120 1.12 -19.25 -7.11
CA GLU A 120 2.30 -19.48 -6.24
C GLU A 120 1.91 -19.71 -4.78
N GLU A 121 2.82 -20.27 -3.99
CA GLU A 121 2.64 -20.46 -2.54
C GLU A 121 2.54 -19.10 -1.83
N ALA A 122 1.64 -19.01 -0.85
CA ALA A 122 1.46 -17.77 -0.10
C ALA A 122 2.75 -17.39 0.65
N SER A 123 3.10 -16.10 0.62
CA SER A 123 4.21 -15.59 1.42
C SER A 123 3.93 -15.83 2.91
N PRO A 124 4.96 -16.18 3.71
CA PRO A 124 4.78 -16.38 5.14
C PRO A 124 4.33 -15.07 5.82
N PRO A 125 3.60 -15.15 6.94
CA PRO A 125 3.18 -13.97 7.68
C PRO A 125 4.39 -13.16 8.18
N VAL A 126 4.25 -11.84 8.17
CA VAL A 126 5.26 -10.92 8.73
C VAL A 126 5.35 -11.19 10.23
N LYS A 127 6.57 -11.44 10.73
CA LYS A 127 6.80 -11.65 12.17
C LYS A 127 6.91 -10.31 12.88
N ASP A 128 6.31 -10.20 14.08
CA ASP A 128 6.44 -9.01 14.93
C ASP A 128 7.91 -8.65 15.16
N GLY A 129 8.27 -7.39 14.91
CA GLY A 129 9.62 -6.86 15.05
C GLY A 129 10.55 -7.05 13.83
N SER A 130 10.07 -7.68 12.75
CA SER A 130 10.79 -7.70 11.48
C SER A 130 10.36 -6.53 10.60
N ASN A 131 11.30 -5.64 10.23
CA ASN A 131 11.09 -4.75 9.10
C ASN A 131 10.92 -5.65 7.86
N PRO A 132 9.77 -5.63 7.15
CA PRO A 132 9.62 -6.42 5.94
C PRO A 132 10.51 -5.81 4.86
N SER A 133 11.77 -6.23 4.82
CA SER A 133 12.64 -6.04 3.67
C SER A 133 12.16 -7.01 2.61
N PHE A 134 11.42 -6.50 1.62
CA PHE A 134 11.13 -7.24 0.39
C PHE A 134 12.44 -7.37 -0.40
N THR A 135 13.31 -8.29 0.03
CA THR A 135 14.47 -8.71 -0.77
C THR A 135 14.01 -9.70 -1.84
N GLY A 136 13.19 -9.21 -2.78
CA GLY A 136 13.23 -9.74 -4.14
C GLY A 136 14.53 -9.25 -4.76
N ASN A 137 15.35 -10.16 -5.25
CA ASN A 137 16.71 -9.92 -5.67
C ASN A 137 16.80 -8.85 -6.79
N LEU A 138 17.00 -7.58 -6.41
CA LEU A 138 17.68 -6.55 -7.20
C LEU A 138 18.13 -5.44 -6.24
N SER A 139 19.44 -5.42 -5.96
CA SER A 139 20.26 -4.30 -5.46
C SER A 139 19.58 -3.21 -4.62
N THR A 140 19.79 -3.31 -3.30
CA THR A 140 19.99 -2.23 -2.32
C THR A 140 19.73 -0.79 -2.79
N PHE A 141 18.77 -0.08 -2.19
CA PHE A 141 19.04 1.11 -1.35
C PHE A 141 17.79 1.63 -0.61
N LEU A 142 18.05 2.05 0.63
CA LEU A 142 17.17 2.51 1.71
C LEU A 142 16.33 3.76 1.41
N LEU A 143 15.13 3.84 2.01
CA LEU A 143 14.76 4.77 3.09
C LEU A 143 13.27 4.58 3.45
N ILE A 144 12.97 4.12 4.67
CA ILE A 144 11.65 4.31 5.29
C ILE A 144 11.92 4.93 6.67
N PRO A 145 11.57 6.21 6.90
CA PRO A 145 11.36 6.70 8.24
C PRO A 145 9.87 6.54 8.60
N PHE A 146 9.62 6.36 9.90
CA PHE A 146 8.32 6.40 10.59
C PHE A 146 7.42 5.16 10.54
N ILE A 147 7.71 4.26 11.48
CA ILE A 147 6.66 3.68 12.33
C ILE A 147 6.10 4.84 13.18
N ALA A 148 4.97 5.41 12.79
CA ALA A 148 4.18 6.25 13.69
C ALA A 148 3.34 5.34 14.58
N ALA A 149 3.98 4.79 15.62
CA ALA A 149 3.27 4.40 16.83
C ALA A 149 3.01 5.69 17.60
N ILE A 150 1.83 6.28 17.40
CA ILE A 150 1.34 7.36 18.26
C ILE A 150 0.51 6.68 19.36
N MET A 151 1.08 6.60 20.56
CA MET A 151 0.30 6.56 21.79
C MET A 151 0.97 7.46 22.84
N GLN A 152 0.15 8.42 23.30
CA GLN A 152 0.32 9.42 24.38
C GLN A 152 1.12 10.69 24.07
#